data_AF-A0A8J7M430-F1
#
_entry.id   AF-A0A8J7M430-F1
#
_cell.length_a   1.000
_cell.length_b   1.000
_cell.length_c   1.000
_cell.angle_alpha   90.00
_cell.angle_beta   90.00
_cell.angle_gamma   90.00
#
_symmetry.space_group_name_H-M   'P 1'
#
loop_
_entity.id
_entity.type
_entity.pdbx_description
1 polymer ?
#
loop_
_entity_poly.entity_id
_entity_poly.type
_entity_poly.pdbx_seq_one_letter_code
_entity_poly.pdbx_strand_id
1 'polypeptide(L)'
;MKMLVDTLDQASGEPLVWGAIALIAVHGIVAAVHWKSCPYLCGTARISREDAEARLKNPFLAGPRFFLMMLAGIAALVTGLLMIDHAIAPAFALMLVIAGVFVVQIEPARLRVTEAVARVIASEAAGPEQAMIAHKRLRDSHLWFVGLNFVLVIAMVAGLAAF
;
A
#
# COMPACT_ATOMS: atom_id res chain seq x y z
N MET A 1 6.93 -15.69 -24.26
CA MET A 1 5.48 -15.75 -23.98
C MET A 1 5.05 -17.11 -23.45
N LYS A 2 5.38 -18.23 -24.12
CA LYS A 2 5.09 -19.61 -23.65
C LYS A 2 5.57 -19.85 -22.21
N MET A 3 6.83 -19.51 -21.90
CA MET A 3 7.41 -19.60 -20.56
C MET A 3 6.64 -18.85 -19.47
N LEU A 4 6.05 -17.67 -19.78
CA LEU A 4 5.27 -16.89 -18.81
C LEU A 4 3.91 -17.54 -18.56
N VAL A 5 3.24 -18.02 -19.61
CA VAL A 5 1.97 -18.74 -19.52
C VAL A 5 2.15 -20.02 -18.71
N ASP A 6 3.19 -20.81 -18.99
CA ASP A 6 3.50 -22.05 -18.27
C ASP A 6 3.82 -21.78 -16.79
N THR A 7 4.46 -20.64 -16.48
CA THR A 7 4.74 -20.23 -15.10
C THR A 7 3.46 -19.81 -14.35
N LEU A 8 2.54 -19.12 -15.03
CA LEU A 8 1.25 -18.72 -14.45
C LEU A 8 0.33 -19.92 -14.21
N ASP A 9 0.30 -20.87 -15.14
CA ASP A 9 -0.43 -22.14 -15.04
C ASP A 9 0.09 -22.99 -13.87
N GLN A 10 1.41 -23.13 -13.73
CA GLN A 10 1.99 -23.79 -12.56
C GLN A 10 1.67 -23.05 -11.26
N ALA A 11 1.70 -21.72 -11.28
CA ALA A 11 1.44 -20.91 -10.10
C ALA A 11 -0.03 -20.93 -9.65
N SER A 12 -0.99 -21.10 -10.57
CA SER A 12 -2.41 -21.19 -10.20
C SER A 12 -2.72 -22.44 -9.39
N GLY A 13 -1.93 -23.51 -9.58
CA GLY A 13 -1.98 -24.73 -8.76
C GLY A 13 -1.24 -24.65 -7.42
N GLU A 14 -0.43 -23.62 -7.17
CA GLU A 14 0.47 -23.57 -6.01
C GLU A 14 -0.21 -22.90 -4.79
N PRO A 15 -0.38 -23.62 -3.65
CA PRO A 15 -1.08 -23.07 -2.48
C PRO A 15 -0.35 -21.89 -1.85
N LEU A 16 0.97 -21.80 -2.02
CA LEU A 16 1.76 -20.69 -1.51
C LEU A 16 1.39 -19.35 -2.18
N VAL A 17 1.09 -19.36 -3.47
CA VAL A 17 0.70 -18.16 -4.22
C VAL A 17 -0.66 -17.65 -3.74
N TRP A 18 -1.61 -18.56 -3.54
CA TRP A 18 -2.91 -18.23 -2.95
C TRP A 18 -2.79 -17.74 -1.50
N GLY A 19 -1.87 -18.32 -0.71
CA GLY A 19 -1.55 -17.85 0.63
C GLY A 19 -1.05 -16.41 0.63
N ALA A 20 -0.14 -16.06 -0.30
CA ALA A 20 0.35 -14.69 -0.44
C ALA A 20 -0.77 -13.70 -0.83
N ILE A 21 -1.65 -14.08 -1.76
CA ILE A 21 -2.80 -13.26 -2.15
C ILE A 21 -3.79 -13.09 -0.99
N ALA A 22 -4.06 -14.15 -0.23
CA ALA A 22 -4.91 -14.09 0.95
C ALA A 22 -4.35 -13.11 2.00
N LEU A 23 -3.04 -13.11 2.24
CA LEU A 23 -2.39 -12.16 3.13
C LEU A 23 -2.53 -10.71 2.65
N ILE A 24 -2.39 -10.47 1.35
CA ILE A 24 -2.62 -9.16 0.72
C ILE A 24 -4.08 -8.73 0.90
N ALA A 25 -5.04 -9.65 0.70
CA ALA A 25 -6.46 -9.38 0.90
C ALA A 25 -6.78 -9.03 2.36
N VAL A 26 -6.22 -9.77 3.32
CA VAL A 26 -6.32 -9.47 4.76
C VAL A 26 -5.76 -8.09 5.06
N HIS A 27 -4.60 -7.72 4.49
CA HIS A 27 -4.06 -6.37 4.64
C HIS A 27 -5.03 -5.30 4.09
N GLY A 28 -5.67 -5.55 2.94
CA GLY A 28 -6.71 -4.66 2.40
C GLY A 28 -7.92 -4.49 3.32
N ILE A 29 -8.37 -5.57 3.96
CA ILE A 29 -9.46 -5.53 4.96
C ILE A 29 -9.03 -4.72 6.19
N VAL A 30 -7.84 -4.97 6.72
CA VAL A 30 -7.28 -4.23 7.86
C VAL A 30 -7.13 -2.73 7.52
N ALA A 31 -6.71 -2.40 6.30
CA ALA A 31 -6.66 -1.03 5.81
C ALA A 31 -8.04 -0.36 5.78
N ALA A 32 -9.07 -1.08 5.35
CA ALA A 32 -10.45 -0.58 5.35
C ALA A 32 -10.99 -0.37 6.77
N VAL A 33 -10.67 -1.27 7.71
CA VAL A 33 -11.01 -1.12 9.13
C VAL A 33 -10.33 0.12 9.70
N HIS A 34 -9.02 0.28 9.50
CA HIS A 34 -8.29 1.47 9.96
C HIS A 34 -8.81 2.77 9.38
N TRP A 35 -9.25 2.76 8.11
CA TRP A 35 -9.92 3.91 7.52
C TRP A 35 -11.24 4.23 8.26
N LYS A 36 -12.10 3.23 8.50
CA LYS A 36 -13.36 3.43 9.22
C LYS A 36 -13.16 3.86 10.68
N SER A 37 -12.10 3.41 11.33
CA SER A 37 -11.78 3.75 12.72
C SER A 37 -10.81 4.92 12.85
N CYS A 38 -10.54 5.66 11.78
CA CYS A 38 -9.53 6.73 11.79
C CYS A 38 -9.97 7.88 12.72
N PRO A 39 -9.26 8.14 13.83
CA PRO A 39 -9.70 9.11 14.82
C PRO A 39 -9.73 10.55 14.28
N TYR A 40 -8.89 10.84 13.28
CA TYR A 40 -8.86 12.13 12.59
C TYR A 40 -10.10 12.33 11.68
N LEU A 41 -10.67 11.27 11.11
CA LEU A 41 -11.91 11.39 10.33
C LEU A 41 -13.15 11.37 11.24
N CYS A 42 -13.09 10.68 12.37
CA CYS A 42 -14.18 10.60 13.34
C CYS A 42 -14.24 11.80 14.30
N GLY A 43 -13.28 12.73 14.24
CA GLY A 43 -13.22 13.89 15.14
C GLY A 43 -12.89 13.54 16.60
N THR A 44 -12.37 12.33 16.85
CA THR A 44 -12.01 11.86 18.19
C THR A 44 -10.53 12.04 18.51
N ALA A 45 -9.72 12.43 17.51
CA ALA A 45 -8.31 12.71 17.70
C ALA A 45 -8.11 13.96 18.58
N ARG A 46 -7.34 13.81 19.66
CA ARG A 46 -6.83 14.96 20.43
C ARG A 46 -5.55 15.45 19.76
N ILE A 47 -5.62 16.59 19.09
CA ILE A 47 -4.48 17.21 18.40
C ILE A 47 -3.88 18.24 19.36
N SER A 48 -2.64 18.01 19.80
CA SER A 48 -1.93 19.02 20.60
C SER A 48 -1.40 20.14 19.68
N ARG A 49 -1.33 21.36 20.21
CA ARG A 49 -0.76 22.50 19.47
C ARG A 49 0.71 22.31 19.14
N GLU A 50 1.45 21.67 20.04
CA GLU A 50 2.87 21.33 19.85
C GLU A 50 3.06 20.35 18.69
N ASP A 51 2.19 19.33 18.57
CA ASP A 51 2.20 18.40 17.44
C ASP A 51 1.90 19.10 16.11
N ALA A 52 0.96 20.06 16.11
CA ALA A 52 0.64 20.85 14.92
C ALA A 52 1.83 21.70 14.46
N GLU A 53 2.49 22.37 15.39
CA GLU A 53 3.68 23.19 15.11
C GLU A 53 4.88 22.35 14.66
N ALA A 54 5.10 21.18 15.26
CA ALA A 54 6.15 20.25 14.84
C ALA A 54 5.94 19.73 13.40
N ARG A 55 4.68 19.45 13.02
CA ARG A 55 4.33 18.99 11.67
C ARG A 55 4.43 20.08 10.61
N LEU A 56 4.19 21.34 10.97
CA LEU A 56 4.42 22.48 10.08
C LEU A 56 5.91 22.67 9.76
N LYS A 57 6.80 22.40 10.73
CA LYS A 57 8.25 22.59 10.58
C LYS A 57 8.95 21.48 9.78
N ASN A 58 8.34 20.30 9.65
CA ASN A 58 8.96 19.18 8.93
C ASN A 58 8.00 18.56 7.89
N PRO A 59 7.87 19.19 6.71
CA PRO A 59 6.92 18.77 5.68
C PRO A 59 7.34 17.48 4.95
N PHE A 60 8.63 17.09 5.02
CA PHE A 60 9.11 15.86 4.40
C PHE A 60 8.89 14.67 5.32
N LEU A 61 7.86 13.87 5.00
CA LEU A 61 7.46 12.70 5.78
C LEU A 61 7.99 11.37 5.24
N ALA A 62 8.70 11.40 4.11
CA ALA A 62 9.37 10.22 3.56
C ALA A 62 10.59 9.86 4.43
N GLY A 63 10.32 9.18 5.55
CA GLY A 63 11.37 8.74 6.47
C GLY A 63 12.20 7.58 5.89
N PRO A 64 13.32 7.22 6.55
CA PRO A 64 14.19 6.11 6.15
C PRO A 64 13.44 4.80 5.90
N ARG A 65 12.36 4.55 6.66
CA ARG A 65 11.47 3.40 6.46
C ARG A 65 10.90 3.34 5.04
N PHE A 66 10.37 4.45 4.52
CA PHE A 66 9.78 4.48 3.17
C PHE A 66 10.83 4.10 2.12
N PHE A 67 12.03 4.69 2.23
CA PHE A 67 13.14 4.40 1.31
C PHE A 67 13.54 2.91 1.37
N LEU A 68 13.72 2.36 2.57
CA LEU A 68 14.11 0.96 2.73
C LEU A 68 13.03 -0.01 2.21
N MET A 69 11.75 0.29 2.45
CA MET A 69 10.66 -0.54 1.93
C MET A 69 10.56 -0.46 0.41
N MET A 70 10.69 0.73 -0.19
CA MET A 70 10.72 0.88 -1.65
C MET A 70 11.90 0.12 -2.26
N LEU A 71 13.09 0.22 -1.67
CA LEU A 71 14.27 -0.53 -2.11
C LEU A 71 14.05 -2.04 -2.02
N ALA A 72 13.48 -2.52 -0.91
CA ALA A 72 13.14 -3.92 -0.73
C ALA A 72 12.10 -4.41 -1.77
N GLY A 73 11.08 -3.61 -2.05
CA GLY A 73 10.06 -3.92 -3.06
C GLY A 73 10.65 -4.01 -4.47
N ILE A 74 11.51 -3.07 -4.85
CA ILE A 74 12.22 -3.08 -6.13
C ILE A 74 13.16 -4.29 -6.21
N ALA A 75 13.93 -4.55 -5.16
CA ALA A 75 14.84 -5.70 -5.11
C ALA A 75 14.08 -7.01 -5.27
N ALA A 76 12.97 -7.21 -4.53
CA ALA A 76 12.12 -8.39 -4.67
C ALA A 76 11.59 -8.55 -6.10
N LEU A 77 11.12 -7.46 -6.72
CA LEU A 77 10.60 -7.49 -8.09
C LEU A 77 11.69 -7.88 -9.11
N VAL A 78 12.87 -7.27 -9.02
CA VAL A 78 14.00 -7.58 -9.91
C VAL A 78 14.49 -9.01 -9.70
N THR A 79 14.66 -9.44 -8.44
CA THR A 79 15.08 -10.82 -8.13
C THR A 79 14.06 -11.84 -8.63
N GLY A 80 12.76 -11.61 -8.42
CA GLY A 80 11.70 -12.48 -8.94
C GLY A 80 11.72 -12.59 -10.47
N LEU A 81 11.90 -11.46 -11.17
CA LEU A 81 12.02 -11.47 -12.63
C LEU A 81 13.26 -12.23 -13.13
N LEU A 82 14.42 -12.06 -12.49
CA LEU A 82 15.65 -12.79 -12.82
C LEU A 82 15.51 -14.29 -12.55
N MET A 83 14.83 -14.68 -11.47
CA MET A 83 14.56 -16.07 -11.16
C MET A 83 13.63 -16.72 -12.20
N ILE A 84 12.61 -16.00 -12.69
CA ILE A 84 11.75 -16.46 -13.79
C ILE A 84 12.57 -16.64 -15.07
N ASP A 85 13.45 -15.68 -15.42
CA ASP A 85 14.29 -15.75 -16.62
C ASP A 85 15.24 -16.96 -16.61
N HIS A 86 15.77 -17.31 -15.43
CA HIS A 86 16.65 -18.46 -15.24
C HIS A 86 15.92 -19.77 -14.86
N ALA A 87 14.58 -19.78 -14.87
CA ALA A 87 13.76 -20.93 -14.47
C ALA A 87 14.07 -21.49 -13.07
N ILE A 88 14.44 -20.62 -12.12
CA ILE A 88 14.78 -20.98 -10.74
C ILE A 88 13.55 -20.81 -9.85
N ALA A 89 13.07 -21.89 -9.24
CA ALA A 89 11.99 -21.89 -8.25
C ALA A 89 10.78 -21.00 -8.65
N PRO A 90 10.07 -21.32 -9.75
CA PRO A 90 9.11 -20.44 -10.41
C PRO A 90 7.99 -19.93 -9.49
N ALA A 91 7.46 -20.77 -8.59
CA ALA A 91 6.45 -20.37 -7.62
C ALA A 91 6.96 -19.29 -6.64
N PHE A 92 8.19 -19.45 -6.15
CA PHE A 92 8.82 -18.47 -5.26
C PHE A 92 9.17 -17.18 -5.99
N ALA A 93 9.64 -17.29 -7.23
CA ALA A 93 9.92 -16.15 -8.10
C ALA A 93 8.65 -15.30 -8.32
N LEU A 94 7.51 -15.93 -8.57
CA LEU A 94 6.24 -15.23 -8.68
C LEU A 94 5.82 -14.56 -7.36
N MET A 95 6.00 -15.24 -6.22
CA MET A 95 5.73 -14.61 -4.92
C MET A 95 6.56 -13.35 -4.69
N LEU A 96 7.84 -13.36 -5.07
CA LEU A 96 8.71 -12.18 -4.98
C LEU A 96 8.21 -11.05 -5.88
N VAL A 97 7.76 -11.35 -7.11
CA VAL A 97 7.16 -10.35 -8.00
C VAL A 97 5.88 -9.78 -7.39
N ILE A 98 4.97 -10.62 -6.92
CA ILE A 98 3.70 -10.20 -6.29
C ILE A 98 3.98 -9.30 -5.07
N ALA A 99 4.88 -9.73 -4.18
CA ALA A 99 5.27 -8.97 -3.00
C ALA A 99 5.94 -7.64 -3.37
N GLY A 100 6.84 -7.65 -4.35
CA GLY A 100 7.53 -6.46 -4.85
C GLY A 100 6.56 -5.42 -5.42
N VAL A 101 5.66 -5.86 -6.32
CA VAL A 101 4.60 -5.00 -6.87
C VAL A 101 3.74 -4.44 -5.74
N PHE A 102 3.32 -5.28 -4.81
CA PHE A 102 2.49 -4.85 -3.68
C PHE A 102 3.19 -3.77 -2.85
N VAL A 103 4.45 -3.96 -2.46
CA VAL A 103 5.20 -2.97 -1.66
C VAL A 103 5.36 -1.66 -2.43
N VAL A 104 5.76 -1.71 -3.70
CA VAL A 104 5.99 -0.53 -4.55
C VAL A 104 4.70 0.28 -4.76
N GLN A 105 3.53 -0.37 -4.77
CA GLN A 105 2.25 0.30 -4.92
C GLN A 105 1.70 0.84 -3.58
N ILE A 106 1.88 0.08 -2.50
CA ILE A 106 1.28 0.37 -1.19
C ILE A 106 2.04 1.43 -0.41
N GLU A 107 3.37 1.43 -0.45
CA GLU A 107 4.17 2.38 0.35
C GLU A 107 3.92 3.84 -0.07
N PRO A 108 3.88 4.20 -1.37
CA PRO A 108 3.52 5.57 -1.77
C PRO A 108 2.10 5.96 -1.33
N ALA A 109 1.15 5.03 -1.41
CA ALA A 109 -0.23 5.29 -1.00
C ALA A 109 -0.35 5.45 0.52
N ARG A 110 0.43 4.70 1.31
CA ARG A 110 0.55 4.86 2.77
C ARG A 110 1.18 6.20 3.14
N LEU A 111 2.21 6.62 2.40
CA LEU A 111 2.84 7.94 2.59
C LEU A 111 1.83 9.06 2.34
N ARG A 112 1.01 8.98 1.28
CA ARG A 112 -0.06 9.95 1.00
C ARG A 112 -1.06 10.10 2.15
N VAL A 113 -1.48 8.99 2.77
CA VAL A 113 -2.35 9.03 3.96
C VAL A 113 -1.64 9.73 5.12
N THR A 114 -0.38 9.39 5.37
CA THR A 114 0.43 10.00 6.45
C THR A 114 0.58 11.51 6.26
N GLU A 115 0.85 11.96 5.03
CA GLU A 115 0.92 13.37 4.69
C GLU A 115 -0.44 14.07 4.80
N ALA A 116 -1.53 13.40 4.44
CA ALA A 116 -2.88 13.96 4.59
C ALA A 116 -3.26 14.11 6.07
N VAL A 117 -2.88 13.17 6.94
CA VAL A 117 -3.05 13.29 8.40
C VAL A 117 -2.25 14.48 8.94
N ALA A 118 -0.98 14.61 8.54
CA ALA A 118 -0.16 15.76 8.95
C ALA A 118 -0.77 17.10 8.51
N ARG A 119 -1.38 17.14 7.32
CA ARG A 119 -2.10 18.32 6.84
C ARG A 119 -3.36 18.63 7.65
N VAL A 120 -4.13 17.61 8.07
CA VAL A 120 -5.28 17.80 8.97
C VAL A 120 -4.81 18.41 10.28
N ILE A 121 -3.78 17.83 10.89
CA ILE A 121 -3.18 18.33 12.13
C ILE A 121 -2.72 19.79 12.00
N ALA A 122 -2.04 20.14 10.90
CA ALA A 122 -1.58 21.51 10.65
C ALA A 122 -2.74 22.50 10.39
N SER A 123 -3.83 22.04 9.77
CA SER A 123 -4.96 22.90 9.39
C SER A 123 -5.84 23.34 10.56
N GLU A 124 -5.83 22.62 11.68
CA GLU A 124 -6.56 22.99 12.91
C GLU A 124 -6.15 24.38 13.43
N ALA A 125 -4.90 24.79 13.22
CA ALA A 125 -4.40 26.11 13.61
C ALA A 125 -4.77 27.23 12.63
N ALA A 126 -5.23 26.89 11.42
CA ALA A 126 -5.38 27.83 10.29
C ALA A 126 -6.84 28.20 9.97
N GLY A 127 -7.82 27.57 10.65
CA GLY A 127 -9.23 27.92 10.58
C GLY A 127 -10.15 26.84 9.97
N PRO A 128 -11.48 26.99 10.11
CA PRO A 128 -12.45 25.93 9.83
C PRO A 128 -12.53 25.53 8.35
N GLU A 129 -12.31 26.47 7.43
CA GLU A 129 -12.32 26.18 5.99
C GLU A 129 -11.14 25.30 5.57
N GLN A 130 -9.94 25.60 6.09
CA GLN A 130 -8.75 24.81 5.80
C GLN A 130 -8.84 23.42 6.40
N ALA A 131 -9.39 23.30 7.61
CA ALA A 131 -9.67 22.02 8.25
C ALA A 131 -10.59 21.16 7.37
N MET A 132 -11.71 21.70 6.90
CA MET A 132 -12.63 20.98 6.02
C MET A 132 -11.94 20.44 4.74
N ILE A 133 -11.11 21.25 4.09
CA ILE A 133 -10.36 20.84 2.90
C ILE A 133 -9.37 19.72 3.23
N ALA A 134 -8.67 19.81 4.36
CA ALA A 134 -7.72 18.80 4.81
C ALA A 134 -8.43 17.47 5.14
N HIS A 135 -9.56 17.50 5.83
CA HIS A 135 -10.37 16.30 6.11
C HIS A 135 -10.86 15.62 4.83
N LYS A 136 -11.33 16.40 3.84
CA LYS A 136 -11.72 15.86 2.53
C LYS A 136 -10.55 15.15 1.85
N ARG A 137 -9.38 15.78 1.80
CA ARG A 137 -8.16 15.18 1.23
C ARG A 137 -7.71 13.92 1.97
N LEU A 138 -7.84 13.89 3.30
CA LEU A 138 -7.55 12.70 4.10
C LEU A 138 -8.51 11.54 3.75
N ARG A 139 -9.81 11.82 3.64
CA ARG A 139 -10.79 10.82 3.22
C ARG A 139 -10.48 10.29 1.82
N ASP A 140 -10.20 11.17 0.87
CA ASP A 140 -9.88 10.79 -0.52
C ASP A 140 -8.58 9.96 -0.58
N SER A 141 -7.59 10.29 0.25
CA SER A 141 -6.33 9.52 0.36
C SER A 141 -6.56 8.12 0.94
N HIS A 142 -7.41 7.99 1.96
CA HIS A 142 -7.80 6.68 2.49
C HIS A 142 -8.59 5.86 1.47
N LEU A 143 -9.57 6.46 0.78
CA LEU A 143 -10.34 5.80 -0.27
C LEU A 143 -9.45 5.30 -1.39
N TRP A 144 -8.48 6.12 -1.82
CA TRP A 144 -7.46 5.71 -2.78
C TRP A 144 -6.63 4.53 -2.28
N PHE A 145 -6.12 4.60 -1.05
CA PHE A 145 -5.32 3.54 -0.45
C PHE A 145 -6.08 2.20 -0.38
N VAL A 146 -7.30 2.24 0.12
CA VAL A 146 -8.18 1.06 0.23
C VAL A 146 -8.53 0.54 -1.16
N GLY A 147 -8.93 1.41 -2.08
CA GLY A 147 -9.26 1.06 -3.45
C GLY A 147 -8.10 0.39 -4.18
N LEU A 148 -6.87 0.92 -4.04
CA LEU A 148 -5.67 0.32 -4.64
C LEU A 148 -5.40 -1.10 -4.12
N ASN A 149 -5.57 -1.35 -2.82
CA ASN A 149 -5.42 -2.71 -2.26
C ASN A 149 -6.41 -3.68 -2.92
N PHE A 150 -7.69 -3.30 -3.01
CA PHE A 150 -8.71 -4.18 -3.59
C PHE A 150 -8.51 -4.38 -5.10
N VAL A 151 -8.15 -3.34 -5.84
CA VAL A 151 -7.84 -3.45 -7.28
C VAL A 151 -6.66 -4.40 -7.51
N LEU A 152 -5.60 -4.31 -6.71
CA LEU A 152 -4.44 -5.21 -6.81
C LEU A 152 -4.84 -6.67 -6.52
N VAL A 153 -5.60 -6.91 -5.45
CA VAL A 153 -6.08 -8.27 -5.13
C VAL A 153 -6.95 -8.82 -6.25
N ILE A 154 -7.91 -8.04 -6.73
CA ILE A 154 -8.81 -8.44 -7.82
C ILE A 154 -8.01 -8.75 -9.08
N ALA A 155 -7.04 -7.90 -9.45
CA ALA A 155 -6.19 -8.12 -10.61
C ALA A 155 -5.34 -9.39 -10.47
N MET A 156 -4.80 -9.67 -9.28
CA MET A 156 -4.02 -10.89 -9.01
C MET A 156 -4.90 -12.15 -9.08
N VAL A 157 -6.08 -12.12 -8.45
CA VAL A 157 -7.02 -13.25 -8.47
C VAL A 157 -7.53 -13.49 -9.89
N ALA A 158 -7.97 -12.46 -10.61
CA ALA A 158 -8.44 -12.59 -11.98
C ALA A 158 -7.32 -13.04 -12.93
N GLY A 159 -6.10 -12.55 -12.72
CA GLY A 159 -4.93 -12.94 -13.48
C GLY A 159 -4.56 -14.41 -13.31
N LEU A 160 -4.65 -14.96 -12.09
CA LEU A 160 -4.36 -16.37 -11.83
C LEU A 160 -5.51 -17.30 -12.16
N ALA A 161 -6.76 -16.90 -11.91
CA ALA A 161 -7.93 -17.73 -12.21
C ALA A 161 -8.22 -17.88 -13.71
N ALA A 162 -7.53 -17.10 -14.55
CA ALA A 162 -7.61 -17.21 -16.01
C ALA A 162 -6.72 -18.31 -16.60
N PHE A 163 -5.91 -18.99 -15.78
CA PHE A 163 -5.02 -20.11 -16.15
C PHE A 163 -5.37 -21.33 -15.29
#